data_AF-A0AAD0GDU8-F1
#
_entry.id   AF-A0AAD0GDU8-F1
#
_cell.length_a   1.000
_cell.length_b   1.000
_cell.length_c   1.000
_cell.angle_alpha   90.00
_cell.angle_beta   90.00
_cell.angle_gamma   90.00
#
_symmetry.space_group_name_H-M   'P 1'
#
loop_
_entity.id
_entity.type
_entity.pdbx_description
1 polymer ?
#
loop_
_entity_poly.entity_id
_entity_poly.type
_entity_poly.pdbx_seq_one_letter_code
_entity_poly.pdbx_strand_id
1 'polypeptide(L)'
;MDAAEKDGRFVWANFYQAFAKQLLTWRSRRDELVAGIHQITTEVAGMSHLQDKPAQGEPYPLKDICPFTTIGLFNRTLTDANRSNIAGHLAKLIGVSETVPDSFAGVPVLNNQKSWFFSSEGKRHTADIDKLWEMFAQALNYADNPTNSANFIYSYDNASGVRNVGWNLTIGLYWCCPWFYPTLDSQSKSYIQNVLNITILRDGKKGRSSGRNYLNIRSDINNLFSQPDCPVHSFPELSLMAWNRADDKEQKGWKVSLLDKVKKLCLAKNSPHLTRTEFIETYREEIQAEHPDNNTIEHTISHYLQKLRKDGELRKVRISRSFLPKLTR
;
A
#
# COMPACT_ATOMS: atom_id res chain seq x y z
N MET A 1 13.72 1.71 -23.68
CA MET A 1 13.63 0.97 -22.41
C MET A 1 14.61 1.60 -21.46
N ASP A 2 14.08 2.30 -20.47
CA ASP A 2 14.84 3.15 -19.54
C ASP A 2 15.68 2.29 -18.57
N ALA A 3 16.70 2.86 -17.93
CA ALA A 3 17.57 2.10 -17.01
C ALA A 3 16.78 1.47 -15.85
N ALA A 4 15.73 2.16 -15.38
CA ALA A 4 14.85 1.70 -14.30
C ALA A 4 13.99 0.47 -14.69
N GLU A 5 13.60 0.33 -15.95
CA GLU A 5 12.81 -0.82 -16.44
C GLU A 5 13.60 -2.14 -16.45
N LYS A 6 14.94 -2.05 -16.36
CA LYS A 6 15.85 -3.20 -16.28
C LYS A 6 16.23 -3.55 -14.83
N ASP A 7 15.76 -2.79 -13.86
CA ASP A 7 16.05 -3.06 -12.46
C ASP A 7 15.27 -4.29 -11.97
N GLY A 8 16.02 -5.28 -11.46
CA GLY A 8 15.46 -6.52 -10.90
C GLY A 8 14.40 -6.31 -9.81
N ARG A 9 14.45 -5.17 -9.10
CA ARG A 9 13.48 -4.79 -8.05
C ARG A 9 12.08 -4.52 -8.61
N PHE A 10 11.96 -4.19 -9.89
CA PHE A 10 10.70 -3.75 -10.52
C PHE A 10 10.20 -4.71 -11.61
N VAL A 11 10.72 -5.93 -11.68
CA VAL A 11 10.25 -6.96 -12.63
C VAL A 11 8.75 -7.23 -12.50
N TRP A 12 8.18 -7.06 -11.30
CA TRP A 12 6.74 -7.12 -11.06
C TRP A 12 5.94 -6.17 -11.96
N ALA A 13 6.50 -5.05 -12.40
CA ALA A 13 5.80 -4.08 -13.23
C ALA A 13 5.33 -4.69 -14.57
N ASN A 14 6.15 -5.57 -15.16
CA ASN A 14 5.81 -6.26 -16.42
C ASN A 14 4.58 -7.15 -16.26
N PHE A 15 4.54 -7.94 -15.18
CA PHE A 15 3.39 -8.78 -14.85
C PHE A 15 2.13 -7.94 -14.63
N TYR A 16 2.24 -6.83 -13.88
CA TYR A 16 1.10 -5.96 -13.59
C TYR A 16 0.52 -5.31 -14.85
N GLN A 17 1.37 -4.84 -15.78
CA GLN A 17 0.93 -4.29 -17.05
C GLN A 17 0.24 -5.34 -17.93
N ALA A 18 0.82 -6.53 -18.04
CA ALA A 18 0.22 -7.63 -18.79
C ALA A 18 -1.12 -8.08 -18.18
N PHE A 19 -1.16 -8.20 -16.85
CA PHE A 19 -2.38 -8.51 -16.11
C PHE A 19 -3.46 -7.47 -16.36
N ALA A 20 -3.13 -6.18 -16.32
CA ALA A 20 -4.10 -5.11 -16.54
C ALA A 20 -4.65 -5.12 -17.97
N LYS A 21 -3.77 -5.29 -18.98
CA LYS A 21 -4.18 -5.41 -20.39
C LYS A 21 -5.11 -6.61 -20.61
N GLN A 22 -4.75 -7.77 -20.05
CA GLN A 22 -5.55 -8.97 -20.18
C GLN A 22 -6.89 -8.85 -19.44
N LEU A 23 -6.90 -8.27 -18.23
CA LEU A 23 -8.12 -8.04 -17.45
C LEU A 23 -9.12 -7.14 -18.17
N LEU A 24 -8.67 -6.16 -18.97
CA LEU A 24 -9.57 -5.31 -19.75
C LEU A 24 -10.47 -6.13 -20.70
N THR A 25 -9.98 -7.25 -21.23
CA THR A 25 -10.74 -8.13 -22.13
C THR A 25 -11.91 -8.85 -21.46
N TRP A 26 -12.00 -8.79 -20.12
CA TRP A 26 -13.07 -9.36 -19.30
C TRP A 26 -14.17 -8.34 -18.96
N ARG A 27 -14.05 -7.08 -19.39
CA ARG A 27 -15.01 -6.01 -19.08
C ARG A 27 -16.46 -6.35 -19.44
N SER A 28 -16.68 -7.09 -20.53
CA SER A 28 -18.01 -7.53 -20.98
C SER A 28 -18.43 -8.91 -20.47
N ARG A 29 -17.58 -9.60 -19.69
CA ARG A 29 -17.81 -10.96 -19.17
C ARG A 29 -17.50 -11.02 -17.67
N ARG A 30 -17.98 -10.01 -16.94
CA ARG A 30 -17.71 -9.85 -15.49
C ARG A 30 -18.27 -10.99 -14.67
N ASP A 31 -19.39 -11.55 -15.10
CA ASP A 31 -20.07 -12.67 -14.46
C ASP A 31 -19.17 -13.92 -14.48
N GLU A 32 -18.55 -14.20 -15.63
CA GLU A 32 -17.55 -15.27 -15.79
C GLU A 32 -16.30 -15.00 -14.94
N LEU A 33 -15.82 -13.75 -14.93
CA LEU A 33 -14.67 -13.34 -14.10
C LEU A 33 -14.94 -13.61 -12.61
N VAL A 34 -16.10 -13.20 -12.11
CA VAL A 34 -16.51 -13.39 -10.71
C VAL A 34 -16.67 -14.87 -10.39
N ALA A 35 -17.28 -15.65 -11.28
CA ALA A 35 -17.41 -17.10 -11.11
C ALA A 35 -16.04 -17.78 -11.00
N GLY A 36 -15.09 -17.43 -11.87
CA GLY A 36 -13.72 -17.94 -11.80
C GLY A 36 -12.98 -17.53 -10.53
N ILE A 37 -13.16 -16.29 -10.07
CA ILE A 37 -12.58 -15.82 -8.82
C ILE A 37 -13.13 -16.62 -7.62
N HIS A 38 -14.43 -16.91 -7.60
CA HIS A 38 -15.02 -17.75 -6.54
C HIS A 38 -14.42 -19.15 -6.52
N GLN A 39 -14.14 -19.75 -7.68
CA GLN A 39 -13.44 -21.04 -7.75
C GLN A 39 -12.04 -20.96 -7.12
N ILE A 40 -11.28 -19.90 -7.39
CA ILE A 40 -9.96 -19.71 -6.77
C ILE A 40 -10.07 -19.62 -5.23
N THR A 41 -11.14 -19.03 -4.70
CA THR A 41 -11.30 -18.90 -3.24
C THR A 41 -11.49 -20.23 -2.50
N THR A 42 -11.87 -21.30 -3.19
CA THR A 42 -11.95 -22.64 -2.59
C THR A 42 -10.58 -23.32 -2.52
N GLU A 43 -9.64 -22.90 -3.38
CA GLU A 43 -8.28 -23.45 -3.49
C GLU A 43 -7.26 -22.65 -2.68
N VAL A 44 -7.48 -21.35 -2.48
CA VAL A 44 -6.51 -20.42 -1.91
C VAL A 44 -7.05 -19.70 -0.66
N ALA A 45 -6.38 -19.91 0.47
CA ALA A 45 -6.65 -19.18 1.70
C ALA A 45 -6.34 -17.67 1.56
N GLY A 46 -7.07 -16.82 2.28
CA GLY A 46 -6.87 -15.36 2.26
C GLY A 46 -7.81 -14.58 1.32
N MET A 47 -8.68 -15.28 0.58
CA MET A 47 -9.67 -14.67 -0.31
C MET A 47 -11.12 -14.69 0.23
N SER A 48 -11.31 -15.03 1.50
CA SER A 48 -12.64 -15.23 2.15
C SER A 48 -13.51 -13.97 2.31
N HIS A 49 -13.12 -12.85 1.70
CA HIS A 49 -13.75 -11.54 1.84
C HIS A 49 -14.69 -11.18 0.68
N LEU A 50 -15.02 -12.14 -0.19
CA LEU A 50 -15.87 -11.95 -1.38
C LEU A 50 -17.36 -12.18 -1.10
N GLN A 51 -17.82 -11.71 0.05
CA GLN A 51 -19.22 -11.74 0.47
C GLN A 51 -19.79 -10.33 0.42
N ASP A 52 -20.76 -10.11 -0.48
CA ASP A 52 -21.49 -8.84 -0.59
C ASP A 52 -22.60 -8.77 0.46
N LYS A 53 -22.95 -7.54 0.83
CA LYS A 53 -23.91 -7.27 1.90
C LYS A 53 -25.07 -6.41 1.37
N PRO A 54 -26.29 -6.98 1.28
CA PRO A 54 -27.49 -6.22 0.91
C PRO A 54 -27.84 -5.19 1.98
N ALA A 55 -28.80 -4.31 1.68
CA ALA A 55 -29.35 -3.38 2.67
C ALA A 55 -30.16 -4.12 3.76
N GLN A 56 -30.79 -5.24 3.38
CA GLN A 56 -31.59 -6.11 4.23
C GLN A 56 -31.34 -7.57 3.81
N GLY A 57 -31.26 -8.48 4.78
CA GLY A 57 -30.98 -9.91 4.55
C GLY A 57 -29.53 -10.31 4.79
N GLU A 58 -29.24 -11.59 4.58
CA GLU A 58 -27.93 -12.18 4.84
C GLU A 58 -26.90 -11.86 3.75
N PRO A 59 -25.60 -11.81 4.09
CA PRO A 59 -24.52 -11.72 3.10
C PRO A 59 -24.58 -12.87 2.09
N TYR A 60 -24.18 -12.59 0.86
CA TYR A 60 -24.13 -13.58 -0.22
C TYR A 60 -22.87 -13.41 -1.08
N PRO A 61 -22.48 -14.42 -1.88
CA PRO A 61 -21.28 -14.32 -2.72
C PRO A 61 -21.35 -13.14 -3.67
N LEU A 62 -20.26 -12.36 -3.75
CA LEU A 62 -20.17 -11.18 -4.63
C LEU A 62 -20.56 -11.55 -6.07
N LYS A 63 -21.39 -10.72 -6.72
CA LYS A 63 -21.91 -10.98 -8.09
C LYS A 63 -21.26 -10.16 -9.19
N ASP A 64 -20.62 -9.03 -8.85
CA ASP A 64 -19.92 -8.16 -9.79
C ASP A 64 -18.66 -7.59 -9.14
N ILE A 65 -17.62 -7.37 -9.93
CA ILE A 65 -16.32 -6.89 -9.46
C ILE A 65 -15.74 -5.85 -10.42
N CYS A 66 -15.10 -4.83 -9.85
CA CYS A 66 -14.36 -3.84 -10.61
C CYS A 66 -12.90 -4.27 -10.81
N PRO A 67 -12.20 -3.75 -11.84
CA PRO A 67 -10.87 -4.24 -12.19
C PRO A 67 -9.84 -3.93 -11.10
N PHE A 68 -9.96 -2.78 -10.42
CA PHE A 68 -9.08 -2.41 -9.32
C PHE A 68 -9.26 -3.33 -8.11
N THR A 69 -10.48 -3.77 -7.81
CA THR A 69 -10.72 -4.77 -6.74
C THR A 69 -10.12 -6.11 -7.13
N THR A 70 -10.21 -6.53 -8.41
CA THR A 70 -9.60 -7.76 -8.92
C THR A 70 -8.08 -7.75 -8.75
N ILE A 71 -7.40 -6.68 -9.19
CA ILE A 71 -5.95 -6.50 -8.97
C ILE A 71 -5.63 -6.40 -7.47
N GLY A 72 -6.56 -5.81 -6.71
CA GLY A 72 -6.50 -5.72 -5.25
C GLY A 72 -6.44 -7.07 -4.54
N LEU A 73 -6.92 -8.17 -5.14
CA LEU A 73 -6.96 -9.48 -4.49
C LEU A 73 -5.57 -9.99 -4.08
N PHE A 74 -4.55 -9.73 -4.90
CA PHE A 74 -3.14 -10.05 -4.58
C PHE A 74 -2.35 -8.85 -4.03
N ASN A 75 -3.04 -7.76 -3.69
CA ASN A 75 -2.50 -6.53 -3.10
C ASN A 75 -3.13 -6.18 -1.74
N ARG A 76 -3.62 -7.20 -1.04
CA ARG A 76 -4.11 -7.13 0.33
C ARG A 76 -3.13 -7.89 1.19
N THR A 77 -2.56 -7.22 2.18
CA THR A 77 -1.40 -7.67 2.96
C THR A 77 -1.47 -9.16 3.28
N LEU A 78 -0.62 -9.85 2.56
CA LEU A 78 -0.34 -11.27 2.51
C LEU A 78 1.16 -11.29 2.18
N THR A 79 1.94 -12.21 2.77
CA THR A 79 3.37 -12.34 2.45
C THR A 79 3.59 -12.34 0.94
N ASP A 80 4.77 -11.95 0.46
CA ASP A 80 5.03 -11.96 -0.99
C ASP A 80 4.76 -13.34 -1.62
N ALA A 81 5.01 -14.43 -0.88
CA ALA A 81 4.61 -15.79 -1.28
C ALA A 81 3.10 -15.95 -1.51
N ASN A 82 2.27 -15.46 -0.58
CA ASN A 82 0.82 -15.51 -0.71
C ASN A 82 0.31 -14.61 -1.84
N ARG A 83 0.92 -13.42 -2.03
CA ARG A 83 0.59 -12.52 -3.16
C ARG A 83 0.91 -13.18 -4.49
N SER A 84 2.08 -13.81 -4.60
CA SER A 84 2.49 -14.60 -5.76
C SER A 84 1.50 -15.72 -6.04
N ASN A 85 1.10 -16.46 -5.00
CA ASN A 85 0.15 -17.56 -5.15
C ASN A 85 -1.21 -17.09 -5.71
N ILE A 86 -1.80 -16.03 -5.14
CA ILE A 86 -3.08 -15.48 -5.62
C ILE A 86 -2.91 -14.90 -7.04
N ALA A 87 -1.84 -14.15 -7.29
CA ALA A 87 -1.55 -13.59 -8.60
C ALA A 87 -1.43 -14.67 -9.68
N GLY A 88 -0.81 -15.82 -9.37
CA GLY A 88 -0.70 -16.95 -10.29
C GLY A 88 -2.03 -17.60 -10.65
N HIS A 89 -2.92 -17.79 -9.68
CA HIS A 89 -4.26 -18.32 -9.95
C HIS A 89 -5.10 -17.36 -10.81
N LEU A 90 -5.04 -16.06 -10.50
CA LEU A 90 -5.72 -15.04 -11.29
C LEU A 90 -5.13 -14.92 -12.70
N ALA A 91 -3.79 -14.97 -12.83
CA ALA A 91 -3.11 -14.96 -14.13
C ALA A 91 -3.55 -16.14 -14.99
N LYS A 92 -3.63 -17.34 -14.41
CA LYS A 92 -4.14 -18.54 -15.09
C LYS A 92 -5.60 -18.37 -15.52
N LEU A 93 -6.45 -17.82 -14.65
CA LEU A 93 -7.87 -17.57 -14.95
C LEU A 93 -8.03 -16.65 -16.15
N ILE A 94 -7.30 -15.53 -16.19
CA ILE A 94 -7.50 -14.51 -17.22
C ILE A 94 -6.62 -14.71 -18.46
N GLY A 95 -5.62 -15.59 -18.41
CA GLY A 95 -4.73 -15.94 -19.53
C GLY A 95 -3.48 -15.07 -19.65
N VAL A 96 -2.86 -14.67 -18.53
CA VAL A 96 -1.58 -13.94 -18.51
C VAL A 96 -0.42 -14.92 -18.60
N SER A 97 0.52 -14.66 -19.53
CA SER A 97 1.69 -15.51 -19.77
C SER A 97 2.94 -15.06 -19.02
N GLU A 98 2.97 -13.80 -18.60
CA GLU A 98 4.07 -13.17 -17.89
C GLU A 98 4.32 -13.87 -16.56
N THR A 99 5.59 -14.06 -16.24
CA THR A 99 6.00 -14.73 -15.01
C THR A 99 5.48 -13.98 -13.78
N VAL A 100 4.86 -14.73 -12.87
CA VAL A 100 4.38 -14.19 -11.61
C VAL A 100 5.58 -13.70 -10.79
N PRO A 101 5.59 -12.46 -10.31
CA PRO A 101 6.69 -11.93 -9.54
C PRO A 101 6.75 -12.58 -8.15
N ASP A 102 7.96 -12.77 -7.65
CA ASP A 102 8.26 -13.25 -6.29
C ASP A 102 8.53 -12.10 -5.30
N SER A 103 8.72 -10.88 -5.82
CA SER A 103 8.92 -9.65 -5.07
C SER A 103 7.98 -8.55 -5.57
N PHE A 104 7.57 -7.68 -4.66
CA PHE A 104 6.65 -6.58 -4.93
C PHE A 104 7.16 -5.27 -4.33
N ALA A 105 8.46 -5.05 -4.42
CA ALA A 105 9.14 -3.89 -3.85
C ALA A 105 8.47 -2.59 -4.31
N GLY A 106 8.05 -1.75 -3.35
CA GLY A 106 7.41 -0.47 -3.64
C GLY A 106 5.99 -0.57 -4.20
N VAL A 107 5.34 -1.74 -4.17
CA VAL A 107 3.93 -1.85 -4.56
C VAL A 107 3.03 -1.51 -3.36
N PRO A 108 2.19 -0.45 -3.43
CA PRO A 108 1.26 -0.11 -2.36
C PRO A 108 0.20 -1.19 -2.21
N VAL A 109 -0.20 -1.46 -0.95
CA VAL A 109 -1.22 -2.45 -0.59
C VAL A 109 -2.47 -1.79 -0.01
N LEU A 110 -3.60 -2.49 -0.11
CA LEU A 110 -4.87 -2.05 0.49
C LEU A 110 -4.96 -2.49 1.93
N ASN A 111 -5.79 -1.77 2.69
CA ASN A 111 -6.25 -2.24 3.99
C ASN A 111 -7.11 -3.51 3.80
N ASN A 112 -6.75 -4.59 4.47
CA ASN A 112 -7.43 -5.88 4.40
C ASN A 112 -8.93 -5.83 4.74
N GLN A 113 -9.37 -4.86 5.53
CA GLN A 113 -10.78 -4.67 5.89
C GLN A 113 -11.53 -3.75 4.90
N LYS A 114 -10.82 -2.97 4.08
CA LYS A 114 -11.38 -1.93 3.18
C LYS A 114 -10.66 -1.92 1.84
N SER A 115 -10.85 -3.00 1.10
CA SER A 115 -10.11 -3.33 -0.11
C SER A 115 -10.96 -3.31 -1.39
N TRP A 116 -12.29 -3.19 -1.25
CA TRP A 116 -13.15 -3.00 -2.40
C TRP A 116 -13.13 -1.53 -2.80
N PHE A 117 -12.94 -1.29 -4.09
CA PHE A 117 -13.06 0.04 -4.70
C PHE A 117 -14.52 0.48 -4.88
N PHE A 118 -15.44 -0.18 -4.21
CA PHE A 118 -16.87 0.12 -4.20
C PHE A 118 -17.44 -0.28 -2.83
N SER A 119 -18.66 0.16 -2.52
CA SER A 119 -19.36 -0.25 -1.30
C SER A 119 -20.13 -1.55 -1.48
N SER A 120 -20.53 -2.19 -0.38
CA SER A 120 -21.47 -3.31 -0.44
C SER A 120 -22.78 -2.90 -1.12
N GLU A 121 -23.51 -3.88 -1.64
CA GLU A 121 -24.76 -3.69 -2.39
C GLU A 121 -25.70 -2.68 -1.72
N GLY A 122 -25.97 -2.82 -0.41
CA GLY A 122 -26.90 -1.93 0.30
C GLY A 122 -26.51 -0.44 0.33
N LYS A 123 -25.29 -0.10 -0.10
CA LYS A 123 -24.76 1.28 -0.15
C LYS A 123 -24.21 1.67 -1.52
N ARG A 124 -24.17 0.73 -2.48
CA ARG A 124 -23.57 0.87 -3.80
C ARG A 124 -24.58 1.45 -4.79
N HIS A 125 -24.13 2.38 -5.62
CA HIS A 125 -24.93 2.81 -6.75
C HIS A 125 -24.73 1.85 -7.93
N THR A 126 -25.78 1.57 -8.71
CA THR A 126 -25.75 0.61 -9.84
C THR A 126 -24.60 0.87 -10.82
N ALA A 127 -24.41 2.13 -11.24
CA ALA A 127 -23.33 2.54 -12.13
C ALA A 127 -21.90 2.59 -11.52
N ASP A 128 -21.70 2.27 -10.24
CA ASP A 128 -20.39 2.46 -9.59
C ASP A 128 -19.31 1.53 -10.16
N ILE A 129 -19.63 0.25 -10.40
CA ILE A 129 -18.66 -0.70 -10.97
C ILE A 129 -18.36 -0.35 -12.44
N ASP A 130 -19.35 0.14 -13.19
CA ASP A 130 -19.15 0.57 -14.57
C ASP A 130 -18.23 1.79 -14.68
N LYS A 131 -18.36 2.77 -13.78
CA LYS A 131 -17.44 3.92 -13.70
C LYS A 131 -16.00 3.49 -13.46
N LEU A 132 -15.79 2.43 -12.68
CA LEU A 132 -14.46 1.90 -12.38
C LEU A 132 -13.86 1.15 -13.57
N TRP A 133 -14.66 0.36 -14.29
CA TRP A 133 -14.23 -0.24 -15.56
C TRP A 133 -13.94 0.80 -16.63
N GLU A 134 -14.74 1.87 -16.70
CA GLU A 134 -14.50 2.96 -17.64
C GLU A 134 -13.20 3.70 -17.32
N MET A 135 -12.95 4.03 -16.05
CA MET A 135 -11.67 4.61 -15.65
C MET A 135 -10.50 3.69 -15.97
N PHE A 136 -10.62 2.40 -15.71
CA PHE A 136 -9.56 1.43 -16.01
C PHE A 136 -9.23 1.40 -17.52
N ALA A 137 -10.26 1.37 -18.38
CA ALA A 137 -10.06 1.42 -19.83
C ALA A 137 -9.40 2.74 -20.29
N GLN A 138 -9.87 3.89 -19.80
CA GLN A 138 -9.30 5.19 -20.15
C GLN A 138 -7.87 5.37 -19.62
N ALA A 139 -7.54 4.76 -18.48
CA ALA A 139 -6.17 4.76 -17.94
C ALA A 139 -5.20 3.99 -18.85
N LEU A 140 -5.57 2.79 -19.28
CA LEU A 140 -4.74 2.00 -20.19
C LEU A 140 -4.57 2.71 -21.54
N ASN A 141 -5.66 3.22 -22.13
CA ASN A 141 -5.62 3.96 -23.39
C ASN A 141 -4.74 5.22 -23.30
N TYR A 142 -4.90 6.03 -22.25
CA TYR A 142 -4.11 7.25 -22.10
C TYR A 142 -2.63 6.97 -21.82
N ALA A 143 -2.29 5.89 -21.12
CA ALA A 143 -0.90 5.48 -20.92
C ALA A 143 -0.23 5.04 -22.23
N ASP A 144 -0.95 4.37 -23.12
CA ASP A 144 -0.45 3.97 -24.45
C ASP A 144 -0.38 5.16 -25.43
N ASN A 145 -1.31 6.13 -25.33
CA ASN A 145 -1.35 7.31 -26.19
C ASN A 145 -1.70 8.60 -25.41
N PRO A 146 -0.71 9.29 -24.80
CA PRO A 146 -0.91 10.40 -23.87
C PRO A 146 -1.15 11.75 -24.57
N THR A 147 -2.03 11.81 -25.57
CA THR A 147 -2.29 13.02 -26.37
C THR A 147 -3.60 13.73 -26.03
N ASN A 148 -4.67 12.97 -25.71
CA ASN A 148 -5.96 13.54 -25.32
C ASN A 148 -6.37 13.11 -23.91
N SER A 149 -6.26 14.02 -22.95
CA SER A 149 -6.55 13.76 -21.54
C SER A 149 -8.03 13.92 -21.16
N ALA A 150 -8.92 14.38 -22.06
CA ALA A 150 -10.29 14.75 -21.70
C ALA A 150 -11.09 13.55 -21.14
N ASN A 151 -11.04 12.40 -21.82
CA ASN A 151 -11.72 11.19 -21.38
C ASN A 151 -11.13 10.65 -20.07
N PHE A 152 -9.80 10.69 -19.93
CA PHE A 152 -9.14 10.30 -18.68
C PHE A 152 -9.64 11.17 -17.52
N ILE A 153 -9.62 12.49 -17.66
CA ILE A 153 -10.03 13.44 -16.61
C ILE A 153 -11.49 13.21 -16.22
N TYR A 154 -12.38 13.12 -17.21
CA TYR A 154 -13.80 12.86 -16.98
C TYR A 154 -14.03 11.55 -16.21
N SER A 155 -13.40 10.46 -16.65
CA SER A 155 -13.54 9.16 -16.01
C SER A 155 -12.91 9.13 -14.61
N TYR A 156 -11.82 9.86 -14.40
CA TYR A 156 -11.17 9.99 -13.09
C TYR A 156 -12.07 10.71 -12.10
N ASP A 157 -12.66 11.84 -12.50
CA ASP A 157 -13.55 12.62 -11.64
C ASP A 157 -14.83 11.85 -11.33
N ASN A 158 -15.28 10.97 -12.23
CA ASN A 158 -16.39 10.06 -11.97
C ASN A 158 -16.03 8.92 -11.01
N ALA A 159 -14.94 8.20 -11.27
CA ALA A 159 -14.48 7.10 -10.45
C ALA A 159 -14.08 7.54 -9.03
N SER A 160 -13.43 8.70 -8.88
CA SER A 160 -13.07 9.26 -7.56
C SER A 160 -14.27 9.57 -6.67
N GLY A 161 -15.46 9.73 -7.26
CA GLY A 161 -16.73 9.93 -6.56
C GLY A 161 -17.34 8.65 -5.99
N VAL A 162 -16.94 7.47 -6.50
CA VAL A 162 -17.45 6.18 -6.05
C VAL A 162 -17.06 5.93 -4.60
N ARG A 163 -18.01 5.41 -3.81
CA ARG A 163 -17.79 5.15 -2.39
C ARG A 163 -16.68 4.11 -2.21
N ASN A 164 -15.81 4.32 -1.21
CA ASN A 164 -14.62 3.50 -0.90
C ASN A 164 -13.44 3.61 -1.88
N VAL A 165 -13.55 4.36 -2.98
CA VAL A 165 -12.40 4.65 -3.86
C VAL A 165 -11.43 5.62 -3.18
N GLY A 166 -11.84 6.87 -2.99
CA GLY A 166 -10.97 7.91 -2.40
C GLY A 166 -9.59 7.98 -3.06
N TRP A 167 -8.53 8.00 -2.26
CA TRP A 167 -7.14 8.00 -2.77
C TRP A 167 -6.70 6.66 -3.36
N ASN A 168 -7.42 5.57 -3.10
CA ASN A 168 -7.09 4.25 -3.64
C ASN A 168 -7.17 4.25 -5.18
N LEU A 169 -7.89 5.19 -5.80
CA LEU A 169 -7.89 5.31 -7.26
C LEU A 169 -6.46 5.36 -7.82
N THR A 170 -5.62 6.20 -7.24
CA THR A 170 -4.22 6.40 -7.68
C THR A 170 -3.35 5.17 -7.42
N ILE A 171 -3.65 4.39 -6.38
CA ILE A 171 -3.02 3.09 -6.12
C ILE A 171 -3.39 2.13 -7.26
N GLY A 172 -4.68 2.07 -7.61
CA GLY A 172 -5.18 1.26 -8.71
C GLY A 172 -4.54 1.65 -10.05
N LEU A 173 -4.45 2.95 -10.36
CA LEU A 173 -3.82 3.44 -11.60
C LEU A 173 -2.33 3.08 -11.67
N TYR A 174 -1.60 3.22 -10.56
CA TYR A 174 -0.20 2.81 -10.46
C TYR A 174 -0.04 1.30 -10.69
N TRP A 175 -0.92 0.46 -10.15
CA TRP A 175 -0.88 -0.97 -10.46
C TRP A 175 -1.10 -1.25 -11.95
N CYS A 176 -1.95 -0.50 -12.64
CA CYS A 176 -2.25 -0.78 -14.05
C CYS A 176 -1.08 -0.38 -14.96
N CYS A 177 -0.50 0.80 -14.73
CA CYS A 177 0.60 1.34 -15.53
C CYS A 177 1.69 1.94 -14.60
N PRO A 178 2.49 1.10 -13.94
CA PRO A 178 3.44 1.54 -12.91
C PRO A 178 4.51 2.48 -13.41
N TRP A 179 4.90 2.39 -14.69
CA TRP A 179 5.85 3.31 -15.31
C TRP A 179 5.24 4.65 -15.73
N PHE A 180 3.90 4.78 -15.67
CA PHE A 180 3.20 5.94 -16.21
C PHE A 180 2.44 6.74 -15.14
N TYR A 181 1.88 6.10 -14.12
CA TYR A 181 1.03 6.77 -13.13
C TYR A 181 1.64 6.76 -11.74
N PRO A 182 1.79 7.89 -11.02
CA PRO A 182 2.19 7.87 -9.62
C PRO A 182 1.04 7.38 -8.74
N THR A 183 1.37 6.63 -7.68
CA THR A 183 0.46 6.43 -6.54
C THR A 183 0.47 7.66 -5.63
N LEU A 184 -0.72 8.03 -5.12
CA LEU A 184 -0.90 9.07 -4.11
C LEU A 184 -1.48 8.45 -2.82
N ASP A 185 -0.99 7.26 -2.44
CA ASP A 185 -1.14 6.74 -1.08
C ASP A 185 -0.46 7.66 -0.05
N SER A 186 -0.66 7.39 1.23
CA SER A 186 -0.17 8.27 2.30
C SER A 186 1.35 8.48 2.26
N GLN A 187 2.13 7.44 1.96
CA GLN A 187 3.59 7.53 1.96
C GLN A 187 4.09 8.27 0.73
N SER A 188 3.56 7.92 -0.45
CA SER A 188 3.92 8.59 -1.70
C SER A 188 3.55 10.07 -1.68
N LYS A 189 2.37 10.45 -1.17
CA LYS A 189 2.02 11.87 -0.97
C LYS A 189 3.02 12.59 -0.07
N SER A 190 3.38 11.98 1.07
CA SER A 190 4.35 12.56 2.00
C SER A 190 5.72 12.76 1.32
N TYR A 191 6.16 11.80 0.50
CA TYR A 191 7.41 11.90 -0.24
C TYR A 191 7.35 13.01 -1.29
N ILE A 192 6.30 13.03 -2.12
CA ILE A 192 6.09 14.03 -3.17
C ILE A 192 6.07 15.46 -2.58
N GLN A 193 5.38 15.67 -1.47
CA GLN A 193 5.26 17.00 -0.86
C GLN A 193 6.53 17.44 -0.11
N ASN A 194 7.20 16.52 0.60
CA ASN A 194 8.29 16.87 1.52
C ASN A 194 9.70 16.61 0.98
N VAL A 195 9.84 15.89 -0.14
CA VAL A 195 11.13 15.64 -0.80
C VAL A 195 11.17 16.33 -2.15
N LEU A 196 10.16 16.06 -2.98
CA LEU A 196 10.09 16.62 -4.33
C LEU A 196 9.52 18.04 -4.35
N ASN A 197 9.01 18.52 -3.21
CA ASN A 197 8.40 19.85 -3.06
C ASN A 197 7.26 20.12 -4.05
N ILE A 198 6.54 19.07 -4.46
CA ILE A 198 5.37 19.19 -5.34
C ILE A 198 4.10 19.29 -4.48
N THR A 199 3.29 20.30 -4.75
CA THR A 199 2.03 20.53 -4.04
C THR A 199 0.93 19.63 -4.61
N ILE A 200 0.21 18.95 -3.73
CA ILE A 200 -0.94 18.11 -4.11
C ILE A 200 -2.23 18.85 -3.76
N LEU A 201 -2.88 19.42 -4.77
CA LEU A 201 -4.16 20.11 -4.61
C LEU A 201 -5.29 19.12 -4.27
N ARG A 202 -6.27 19.63 -3.52
CA ARG A 202 -7.46 18.91 -3.04
C ARG A 202 -8.73 19.50 -3.64
N ASP A 203 -8.69 19.74 -4.94
CA ASP A 203 -9.69 20.41 -5.78
C ASP A 203 -10.77 19.47 -6.34
N GLY A 204 -10.62 18.16 -6.14
CA GLY A 204 -11.56 17.13 -6.59
C GLY A 204 -12.58 16.70 -5.52
N LYS A 205 -13.37 15.68 -5.86
CA LYS A 205 -14.46 15.18 -5.01
C LYS A 205 -13.97 14.81 -3.62
N LYS A 206 -14.74 15.21 -2.59
CA LYS A 206 -14.45 14.92 -1.17
C LYS A 206 -13.04 15.35 -0.73
N GLY A 207 -12.43 16.38 -1.33
CA GLY A 207 -11.10 16.86 -0.96
C GLY A 207 -9.95 15.93 -1.38
N ARG A 208 -10.13 15.21 -2.50
CA ARG A 208 -9.07 14.48 -3.22
C ARG A 208 -8.56 15.35 -4.38
N SER A 209 -7.53 14.91 -5.10
CA SER A 209 -7.10 15.58 -6.33
C SER A 209 -8.15 15.38 -7.44
N SER A 210 -8.40 16.41 -8.25
CA SER A 210 -9.11 16.26 -9.55
C SER A 210 -8.26 15.45 -10.54
N GLY A 211 -8.89 14.95 -11.60
CA GLY A 211 -8.20 14.25 -12.69
C GLY A 211 -7.20 15.14 -13.42
N ARG A 212 -7.54 16.43 -13.60
CA ARG A 212 -6.63 17.44 -14.17
C ARG A 212 -5.40 17.62 -13.29
N ASN A 213 -5.60 17.88 -11.99
CA ASN A 213 -4.49 18.08 -11.08
C ASN A 213 -3.65 16.81 -10.90
N TYR A 214 -4.26 15.63 -10.96
CA TYR A 214 -3.53 14.35 -10.92
C TYR A 214 -2.56 14.20 -12.10
N LEU A 215 -3.00 14.56 -13.32
CA LEU A 215 -2.12 14.54 -14.50
C LEU A 215 -1.02 15.62 -14.44
N ASN A 216 -1.31 16.79 -13.87
CA ASN A 216 -0.29 17.82 -13.64
C ASN A 216 0.80 17.30 -12.69
N ILE A 217 0.40 16.72 -11.53
CA ILE A 217 1.36 16.11 -10.58
C ILE A 217 2.21 15.04 -11.29
N ARG A 218 1.59 14.17 -12.09
CA ARG A 218 2.32 13.17 -12.88
C ARG A 218 3.35 13.84 -13.79
N SER A 219 2.96 14.89 -14.52
CA SER A 219 3.86 15.61 -15.44
C SER A 219 5.02 16.26 -14.69
N ASP A 220 4.74 16.91 -13.55
CA ASP A 220 5.75 17.59 -12.74
C ASP A 220 6.78 16.58 -12.20
N ILE A 221 6.32 15.45 -11.67
CA ILE A 221 7.20 14.37 -11.20
C ILE A 221 8.04 13.82 -12.37
N ASN A 222 7.41 13.56 -13.53
CA ASN A 222 8.12 13.02 -14.68
C ASN A 222 9.20 13.98 -15.21
N ASN A 223 8.96 15.29 -15.16
CA ASN A 223 9.95 16.30 -15.52
C ASN A 223 11.13 16.33 -14.52
N LEU A 224 10.87 16.05 -13.24
CA LEU A 224 11.93 15.94 -12.22
C LEU A 224 12.81 14.71 -12.43
N PHE A 225 12.29 13.60 -12.94
CA PHE A 225 13.09 12.39 -13.18
C PHE A 225 14.29 12.60 -14.12
N SER A 226 14.24 13.62 -14.98
CA SER A 226 15.38 13.95 -15.86
C SER A 226 16.46 14.81 -15.20
N GLN A 227 16.23 15.31 -13.98
CA GLN A 227 17.18 16.17 -13.27
C GLN A 227 18.26 15.33 -12.59
N PRO A 228 19.56 15.69 -12.70
CA PRO A 228 20.66 14.93 -12.09
C PRO A 228 20.55 14.78 -10.57
N ASP A 229 20.04 15.80 -9.88
CA ASP A 229 19.91 15.82 -8.42
C ASP A 229 18.59 15.21 -7.92
N CYS A 230 17.75 14.67 -8.81
CA CYS A 230 16.52 14.03 -8.41
C CYS A 230 16.84 12.72 -7.67
N PRO A 231 16.30 12.48 -6.46
CA PRO A 231 16.61 11.27 -5.70
C PRO A 231 15.97 9.99 -6.27
N VAL A 232 15.09 10.12 -7.26
CA VAL A 232 14.35 9.02 -7.92
C VAL A 232 14.12 9.36 -9.39
N HIS A 233 14.14 8.36 -10.26
CA HIS A 233 14.06 8.54 -11.72
C HIS A 233 12.91 7.74 -12.36
N SER A 234 12.06 7.12 -11.55
CA SER A 234 10.83 6.47 -12.02
C SER A 234 9.75 6.45 -10.94
N PHE A 235 8.49 6.22 -11.31
CA PHE A 235 7.42 6.08 -10.32
C PHE A 235 7.61 4.85 -9.41
N PRO A 236 8.12 3.69 -9.90
CA PRO A 236 8.48 2.58 -9.01
C PRO A 236 9.57 2.92 -7.99
N GLU A 237 10.61 3.65 -8.40
CA GLU A 237 11.63 4.15 -7.47
C GLU A 237 11.05 5.11 -6.44
N LEU A 238 10.19 6.05 -6.88
CA LEU A 238 9.49 6.97 -5.98
C LEU A 238 8.70 6.22 -4.92
N SER A 239 7.89 5.24 -5.33
CA SER A 239 7.06 4.46 -4.42
C SER A 239 7.92 3.63 -3.44
N LEU A 240 9.01 3.01 -3.91
CA LEU A 240 9.95 2.28 -3.07
C LEU A 240 10.65 3.19 -2.05
N MET A 241 11.13 4.37 -2.48
CA MET A 241 11.78 5.33 -1.60
C MET A 241 10.80 5.92 -0.57
N ALA A 242 9.56 6.19 -0.98
CA ALA A 242 8.50 6.63 -0.07
C ALA A 242 8.23 5.59 1.01
N TRP A 243 8.15 4.31 0.63
CA TRP A 243 7.95 3.19 1.56
C TRP A 243 9.13 3.04 2.54
N ASN A 244 10.37 3.01 2.05
CA ASN A 244 11.57 2.91 2.89
C ASN A 244 11.65 4.06 3.91
N ARG A 245 11.34 5.29 3.49
CA ARG A 245 11.35 6.46 4.38
C ARG A 245 10.32 6.36 5.49
N ALA A 246 9.14 5.81 5.18
CA ALA A 246 8.08 5.62 6.16
C ALA A 246 8.49 4.59 7.23
N ASP A 247 9.06 3.46 6.79
CA ASP A 247 9.60 2.41 7.66
C ASP A 247 10.71 2.98 8.56
N ASP A 248 11.67 3.73 8.00
CA ASP A 248 12.72 4.40 8.77
C ASP A 248 12.17 5.33 9.86
N LYS A 249 11.13 6.12 9.52
CA LYS A 249 10.51 7.06 10.46
C LYS A 249 9.80 6.31 11.59
N GLU A 250 9.06 5.26 11.28
CA GLU A 250 8.39 4.40 12.25
C GLU A 250 9.39 3.73 13.19
N GLN A 251 10.45 3.13 12.62
CA GLN A 251 11.50 2.49 13.39
C GLN A 251 12.21 3.47 14.34
N LYS A 252 12.50 4.70 13.87
CA LYS A 252 13.07 5.76 14.72
C LYS A 252 12.12 6.14 15.85
N GLY A 253 10.81 6.28 15.57
CA GLY A 253 9.80 6.59 16.58
C GLY A 253 9.76 5.56 17.71
N TRP A 254 9.70 4.27 17.36
CA TRP A 254 9.77 3.17 18.33
C TRP A 254 11.07 3.18 19.13
N LYS A 255 12.22 3.30 18.46
CA LYS A 255 13.53 3.34 19.13
C LYS A 255 13.63 4.50 20.13
N VAL A 256 13.17 5.69 19.77
CA VAL A 256 13.18 6.87 20.65
C VAL A 256 12.26 6.68 21.85
N SER A 257 11.01 6.26 21.63
CA SER A 257 10.03 6.04 22.72
C SER A 257 10.54 4.98 23.70
N LEU A 258 10.98 3.82 23.22
CA LEU A 258 11.48 2.75 24.08
C LEU A 258 12.77 3.15 24.81
N LEU A 259 13.69 3.86 24.15
CA LEU A 259 14.92 4.31 24.79
C LEU A 259 14.65 5.31 25.93
N ASP A 260 13.66 6.19 25.79
CA ASP A 260 13.22 7.10 26.86
C ASP A 260 12.65 6.34 28.06
N LYS A 261 11.76 5.36 27.80
CA LYS A 261 11.19 4.51 28.86
C LYS A 261 12.27 3.65 29.55
N VAL A 262 13.25 3.13 28.80
CA VAL A 262 14.40 2.40 29.39
C VAL A 262 15.19 3.31 30.34
N LYS A 263 15.45 4.56 29.94
CA LYS A 263 16.12 5.55 30.80
C LYS A 263 15.35 5.79 32.09
N LYS A 264 14.04 6.04 31.98
CA LYS A 264 13.15 6.29 33.13
C LYS A 264 13.17 5.13 34.12
N LEU A 265 13.04 3.89 33.64
CA LEU A 265 13.05 2.71 34.50
C LEU A 265 14.41 2.47 35.17
N CYS A 266 15.51 2.57 34.42
CA CYS A 266 16.85 2.44 34.99
C CYS A 266 17.16 3.53 36.05
N LEU A 267 16.69 4.76 35.83
CA LEU A 267 16.81 5.85 36.81
C LEU A 267 15.97 5.59 38.05
N ALA A 268 14.70 5.20 37.88
CA ALA A 268 13.77 4.95 38.99
C ALA A 268 14.28 3.86 39.95
N LYS A 269 14.93 2.82 39.41
CA LYS A 269 15.50 1.73 40.20
C LYS A 269 16.98 1.90 40.58
N ASN A 270 17.61 2.99 40.13
CA ASN A 270 19.03 3.25 40.31
C ASN A 270 19.94 2.07 39.89
N SER A 271 19.60 1.37 38.80
CA SER A 271 20.37 0.22 38.32
C SER A 271 20.39 0.12 36.79
N PRO A 272 21.55 -0.20 36.19
CA PRO A 272 21.68 -0.39 34.75
C PRO A 272 21.11 -1.69 34.22
N HIS A 273 20.86 -2.67 35.08
CA HIS A 273 20.40 -3.97 34.62
C HIS A 273 18.92 -3.90 34.34
N LEU A 274 18.48 -4.29 33.15
CA LEU A 274 17.07 -4.35 32.78
C LEU A 274 16.79 -5.74 32.21
N THR A 275 15.68 -6.35 32.62
CA THR A 275 15.17 -7.54 31.94
C THR A 275 14.04 -7.17 30.99
N ARG A 276 13.84 -8.00 29.95
CA ARG A 276 12.71 -7.85 29.03
C ARG A 276 11.38 -7.88 29.78
N THR A 277 11.22 -8.83 30.69
CA THR A 277 9.99 -9.03 31.48
C THR A 277 9.66 -7.80 32.30
N GLU A 278 10.63 -7.27 33.05
CA GLU A 278 10.47 -6.07 33.88
C GLU A 278 10.02 -4.87 33.04
N PHE A 279 10.61 -4.67 31.86
CA PHE A 279 10.24 -3.58 30.97
C PHE A 279 8.79 -3.70 30.48
N ILE A 280 8.40 -4.90 30.05
CA ILE A 280 7.06 -5.17 29.54
C ILE A 280 6.04 -4.98 30.67
N GLU A 281 6.26 -5.57 31.84
CA GLU A 281 5.35 -5.42 32.99
C GLU A 281 5.16 -3.96 33.40
N THR A 282 6.22 -3.14 33.30
CA THR A 282 6.16 -1.73 33.68
C THR A 282 5.42 -0.86 32.66
N TYR A 283 5.68 -1.04 31.35
CA TYR A 283 5.26 -0.08 30.32
C TYR A 283 4.26 -0.62 29.30
N ARG A 284 3.85 -1.89 29.37
CA ARG A 284 2.98 -2.50 28.37
C ARG A 284 1.68 -1.71 28.17
N GLU A 285 1.01 -1.33 29.25
CA GLU A 285 -0.27 -0.62 29.17
C GLU A 285 -0.12 0.77 28.56
N GLU A 286 0.91 1.52 28.98
CA GLU A 286 1.24 2.84 28.44
C GLU A 286 1.56 2.76 26.94
N ILE A 287 2.43 1.81 26.55
CA ILE A 287 2.82 1.62 25.14
C ILE A 287 1.63 1.12 24.30
N GLN A 288 0.75 0.28 24.85
CA GLN A 288 -0.48 -0.15 24.17
C GLN A 288 -1.45 1.01 23.96
N ALA A 289 -1.56 1.94 24.92
CA ALA A 289 -2.38 3.13 24.80
C ALA A 289 -1.81 4.12 23.75
N GLU A 290 -0.48 4.22 23.64
CA GLU A 290 0.20 4.98 22.57
C GLU A 290 0.01 4.34 21.18
N HIS A 291 -0.20 3.01 21.11
CA HIS A 291 -0.31 2.22 19.89
C HIS A 291 -1.53 1.30 19.90
N PRO A 292 -2.76 1.85 19.91
CA PRO A 292 -3.99 1.07 20.12
C PRO A 292 -4.25 0.01 19.04
N ASP A 293 -3.73 0.22 17.83
CA ASP A 293 -3.92 -0.69 16.69
C ASP A 293 -2.92 -1.86 16.66
N ASN A 294 -1.93 -1.91 17.57
CA ASN A 294 -0.93 -2.97 17.60
C ASN A 294 -1.38 -4.14 18.48
N ASN A 295 -1.91 -5.19 17.84
CA ASN A 295 -2.39 -6.41 18.50
C ASN A 295 -1.27 -7.34 19.00
N THR A 296 0.00 -7.00 18.76
CA THR A 296 1.19 -7.81 19.09
C THR A 296 2.21 -6.96 19.86
N ILE A 297 1.74 -6.17 20.82
CA ILE A 297 2.55 -5.12 21.46
C ILE A 297 3.81 -5.66 22.13
N GLU A 298 3.72 -6.79 22.84
CA GLU A 298 4.86 -7.38 23.53
C GLU A 298 5.94 -7.87 22.56
N HIS A 299 5.53 -8.48 21.45
CA HIS A 299 6.45 -8.89 20.39
C HIS A 299 7.13 -7.66 19.77
N THR A 300 6.38 -6.60 19.53
CA THR A 300 6.89 -5.33 18.98
C THR A 300 7.91 -4.68 19.90
N ILE A 301 7.58 -4.56 21.20
CA ILE A 301 8.51 -4.07 22.24
C ILE A 301 9.80 -4.91 22.22
N SER A 302 9.66 -6.23 22.21
CA SER A 302 10.79 -7.17 22.24
C SER A 302 11.72 -7.01 21.05
N HIS A 303 11.14 -6.90 19.84
CA HIS A 303 11.86 -6.68 18.60
C HIS A 303 12.69 -5.38 18.65
N TYR A 304 12.07 -4.27 19.06
CA TYR A 304 12.74 -2.98 19.10
C TYR A 304 13.76 -2.85 20.24
N LEU A 305 13.53 -3.46 21.41
CA LEU A 305 14.56 -3.59 22.45
C LEU A 305 15.77 -4.38 21.95
N GLN A 306 15.56 -5.45 21.17
CA GLN A 306 16.65 -6.20 20.56
C GLN A 306 17.41 -5.36 19.54
N LYS A 307 16.73 -4.56 18.71
CA LYS A 307 17.36 -3.60 17.79
C LYS A 307 18.21 -2.57 18.56
N LEU A 308 17.65 -1.91 19.58
CA LEU A 308 18.39 -0.96 20.43
C LEU A 308 19.65 -1.59 21.05
N ARG A 309 19.59 -2.87 21.44
CA ARG A 309 20.76 -3.60 21.93
C ARG A 309 21.79 -3.84 20.82
N LYS A 310 21.36 -4.31 19.65
CA LYS A 310 22.25 -4.59 18.49
C LYS A 310 22.94 -3.31 18.01
N ASP A 311 22.23 -2.20 17.99
CA ASP A 311 22.72 -0.88 17.57
C ASP A 311 23.63 -0.22 18.63
N GLY A 312 23.77 -0.84 19.81
CA GLY A 312 24.57 -0.31 20.91
C GLY A 312 23.94 0.89 21.65
N GLU A 313 22.72 1.28 21.30
CA GLU A 313 22.01 2.44 21.88
C GLU A 313 21.77 2.29 23.38
N LEU A 314 21.47 1.07 23.84
CA LEU A 314 21.31 0.80 25.28
C LEU A 314 22.60 1.05 26.08
N ARG A 315 23.77 0.89 25.45
CA ARG A 315 25.08 1.14 26.08
C ARG A 315 25.46 2.63 26.09
N LYS A 316 24.73 3.49 25.36
CA LYS A 316 24.99 4.94 25.32
C LYS A 316 24.24 5.69 26.43
N VAL A 317 23.28 5.05 27.07
CA VAL A 317 22.51 5.62 28.18
C VAL A 317 23.40 5.69 29.43
N ARG A 318 23.65 6.88 29.97
CA ARG A 318 24.36 7.07 31.24
C ARG A 318 23.34 7.23 32.37
N ILE A 319 23.45 6.41 33.41
CA ILE A 319 22.60 6.49 34.62
C ILE A 319 23.30 7.32 35.71
N SER A 320 24.65 7.30 35.74
CA SER A 320 25.55 8.22 36.47
C SER A 320 26.98 8.08 35.89
N ARG A 321 28.00 8.76 36.46
CA ARG A 321 29.41 8.75 35.94
C ARG A 321 30.03 7.35 35.75
N SER A 322 29.40 6.26 36.20
CA SER A 322 29.97 4.90 36.20
C SER A 322 29.08 3.75 35.68
N PHE A 323 27.85 3.98 35.17
CA PHE A 323 26.93 2.86 34.81
C PHE A 323 26.18 3.02 33.47
N LEU A 324 26.22 1.95 32.66
CA LEU A 324 25.57 1.82 31.34
C LEU A 324 24.54 0.69 31.35
N PRO A 325 23.30 0.86 30.81
CA PRO A 325 22.31 -0.20 30.77
C PRO A 325 22.78 -1.48 30.08
N LYS A 326 22.41 -2.63 30.67
CA LYS A 326 22.65 -3.97 30.12
C LYS A 326 21.34 -4.74 30.10
N LEU A 327 20.87 -5.07 28.90
CA LEU A 327 19.74 -5.97 28.68
C LEU A 327 20.23 -7.42 28.83
N THR A 328 19.86 -8.08 29.92
CA THR A 328 20.11 -9.52 30.14
C THR A 328 18.99 -10.35 29.49
N ARG A 329 19.25 -11.65 29.27
CA ARG A 329 18.27 -12.56 28.68
C ARG A 329 16.98 -12.61 29.49
#